data_AF-A0A2G3ADV7-F1
#
_entry.id   AF-A0A2G3ADV7-F1
#
_cell.length_a   1.000
_cell.length_b   1.000
_cell.length_c   1.000
_cell.angle_alpha   90.00
_cell.angle_beta   90.00
_cell.angle_gamma   90.00
#
_symmetry.space_group_name_H-M   'P 1'
#
loop_
_entity.id
_entity.type
_entity.pdbx_description
1 polymer ?
#
loop_
_entity_poly.entity_id
_entity_poly.type
_entity_poly.pdbx_seq_one_letter_code
_entity_poly.pdbx_strand_id
1 'polypeptide(L)'
;MSTPATPLGSSINAPLLIIDEDQNDTKMNLNPLSKLNPPPNPCSRVNAFSSSHISDESKTIVAHVKSVLVFQLTSGSTKNVEDMVKCANNAFFTLDFLGADYKSFYKDVRHFITYHYDLLTAERQRAMQSFPTEMKTRYENAIVCANDLKEEIVQIQGHIGIVMKKKENLERQISDAMELIGKLKECVAVLKQEEGALNHEKQKCVVAYEIAHQEAQNICSQAEAVKNVLREIDQRKNAALNGIESVTHHLKSLQF
;
A
#
# COMPACT_ATOMS: atom_id res chain seq x y z
N MET A 1 -17.09 20.16 10.17
CA MET A 1 -17.82 18.89 10.21
C MET A 1 -17.80 18.32 8.80
N SER A 2 -16.76 17.55 8.47
CA SER A 2 -16.59 16.93 7.15
C SER A 2 -16.08 15.52 7.40
N THR A 3 -16.91 14.54 7.08
CA THR A 3 -16.63 13.11 7.17
C THR A 3 -15.60 12.71 6.10
N PRO A 4 -14.57 11.91 6.42
CA PRO A 4 -13.77 11.28 5.39
C PRO A 4 -14.51 10.05 4.85
N ALA A 5 -14.50 9.92 3.53
CA ALA A 5 -15.02 8.76 2.81
C ALA A 5 -14.15 7.52 3.07
N THR A 6 -14.80 6.43 3.45
CA THR A 6 -14.22 5.09 3.59
C THR A 6 -13.86 4.54 2.20
N PRO A 7 -12.66 3.99 1.96
CA PRO A 7 -12.43 3.18 0.77
C PRO A 7 -13.08 1.81 1.01
N LEU A 8 -14.03 1.46 0.15
CA LEU A 8 -14.67 0.13 0.16
C LEU A 8 -13.61 -0.95 -0.01
N GLY A 9 -13.62 -1.88 0.94
CA GLY A 9 -12.77 -3.05 0.95
C GLY A 9 -13.03 -3.97 -0.24
N SER A 10 -11.92 -4.44 -0.81
CA SER A 10 -11.58 -5.85 -0.96
C SER A 10 -12.74 -6.83 -1.18
N SER A 11 -12.92 -7.24 -2.43
CA SER A 11 -13.26 -8.62 -2.77
C SER A 11 -12.80 -8.91 -4.20
N ILE A 12 -11.57 -9.41 -4.34
CA ILE A 12 -11.14 -10.08 -5.58
C ILE A 12 -10.65 -11.48 -5.20
N ASN A 13 -11.54 -12.25 -4.57
CA ASN A 13 -11.45 -13.69 -4.54
C ASN A 13 -12.67 -14.23 -5.30
N ALA A 14 -12.61 -14.15 -6.63
CA ALA A 14 -13.50 -14.92 -7.49
C ALA A 14 -12.71 -16.16 -7.96
N PRO A 15 -13.11 -17.38 -7.57
CA PRO A 15 -12.55 -18.60 -8.12
C PRO A 15 -12.74 -18.62 -9.64
N LEU A 16 -11.75 -19.14 -10.35
CA LEU A 16 -11.82 -19.51 -11.77
C LEU A 16 -12.97 -20.51 -11.97
N LEU A 17 -14.17 -20.01 -12.19
CA LEU A 17 -15.29 -20.79 -12.72
C LEU A 17 -15.08 -20.88 -14.23
N ILE A 18 -14.43 -21.96 -14.64
CA ILE A 18 -14.52 -22.49 -15.99
C ILE A 18 -16.00 -22.87 -16.15
N ILE A 19 -16.72 -22.05 -16.91
CA ILE A 19 -18.07 -22.40 -17.37
C ILE A 19 -17.84 -23.50 -18.41
N ASP A 20 -18.21 -24.74 -18.06
CA ASP A 20 -18.42 -25.81 -19.03
C ASP A 20 -19.57 -25.35 -19.93
N GLU A 21 -19.20 -24.81 -21.10
CA GLU A 21 -20.16 -24.42 -22.11
C GLU A 21 -20.69 -25.68 -22.79
N ASP A 22 -22.01 -25.81 -22.70
CA ASP A 22 -22.84 -26.92 -23.15
C ASP A 22 -22.32 -27.66 -24.39
N GLN A 23 -22.09 -28.95 -24.19
CA GLN A 23 -22.08 -29.95 -25.26
C GLN A 23 -23.45 -30.02 -25.94
N ASN A 24 -23.71 -29.11 -26.88
CA ASN A 24 -24.80 -29.24 -27.81
C ASN A 24 -24.26 -29.23 -29.24
N ASP A 25 -23.66 -30.34 -29.65
CA ASP A 25 -23.62 -30.76 -31.05
C ASP A 25 -23.37 -32.27 -31.15
N THR A 26 -24.29 -33.04 -30.56
CA THR A 26 -24.38 -34.49 -30.74
C THR A 26 -24.96 -34.82 -32.11
N LYS A 27 -24.21 -34.51 -33.18
CA LYS A 27 -24.39 -35.11 -34.50
C LYS A 27 -23.07 -35.77 -34.89
N MET A 28 -22.92 -37.03 -34.47
CA MET A 28 -21.97 -38.03 -34.95
C MET A 28 -20.86 -37.49 -35.87
N ASN A 29 -19.83 -36.88 -35.28
CA ASN A 29 -18.59 -36.53 -35.97
C ASN A 29 -17.75 -37.81 -36.14
N LEU A 30 -18.24 -38.75 -36.93
CA LEU A 30 -17.47 -39.94 -37.30
C LEU A 30 -16.29 -39.47 -38.15
N ASN A 31 -15.07 -39.82 -37.74
CA ASN A 31 -13.86 -39.59 -38.53
C ASN A 31 -14.12 -40.08 -39.97
N PRO A 32 -14.11 -39.20 -41.00
CA PRO A 32 -14.39 -39.58 -42.37
C PRO A 32 -13.49 -40.70 -42.89
N LEU A 33 -12.29 -40.83 -42.33
CA LEU A 33 -11.35 -41.92 -42.64
C LEU A 33 -11.88 -43.31 -42.26
N SER A 34 -12.85 -43.41 -41.35
CA SER A 34 -13.50 -44.68 -40.97
C SER A 34 -14.38 -45.25 -42.10
N LYS A 35 -14.75 -44.42 -43.09
CA LYS A 35 -15.56 -44.81 -44.25
C LYS A 35 -14.73 -45.26 -45.46
N LEU A 36 -13.40 -45.32 -45.35
CA LEU A 36 -12.52 -45.71 -46.46
C LEU A 36 -12.50 -47.24 -46.61
N ASN A 37 -12.94 -47.75 -47.77
CA ASN A 37 -13.07 -49.17 -48.03
C ASN A 37 -11.70 -49.87 -48.05
N PRO A 38 -11.45 -50.88 -47.20
CA PRO A 38 -10.17 -51.59 -47.19
C PRO A 38 -9.96 -52.39 -48.48
N PRO A 39 -8.71 -52.67 -48.88
CA PRO A 39 -8.43 -53.56 -50.00
C PRO A 39 -8.92 -55.00 -49.68
N PRO A 40 -9.23 -55.81 -50.71
CA PRO A 40 -9.75 -57.16 -50.52
C PRO A 40 -8.77 -58.03 -49.74
N ASN A 41 -9.30 -58.83 -48.82
CA ASN A 41 -8.51 -59.74 -48.03
C ASN A 41 -8.03 -60.90 -48.93
N PRO A 42 -6.71 -61.21 -49.01
CA PRO A 42 -6.19 -62.25 -49.90
C PRO A 42 -6.82 -63.64 -49.67
N CYS A 43 -7.33 -63.90 -48.47
CA CYS A 43 -7.87 -65.20 -48.07
C CYS A 43 -9.34 -65.45 -48.45
N SER A 44 -10.06 -64.50 -49.07
CA SER A 44 -11.50 -64.65 -49.36
C SER A 44 -11.87 -64.83 -50.83
N ARG A 45 -10.90 -64.97 -51.76
CA ARG A 45 -11.21 -65.39 -53.14
C ARG A 45 -11.43 -66.91 -53.19
N VAL A 46 -12.47 -67.39 -52.52
CA VAL A 46 -13.07 -68.69 -52.83
C VAL A 46 -14.14 -68.45 -53.90
N ASN A 47 -13.68 -68.11 -55.10
CA ASN A 47 -14.51 -68.28 -56.30
C ASN A 47 -13.60 -68.67 -57.47
N ALA A 48 -13.93 -69.82 -58.03
CA ALA A 48 -13.12 -70.61 -58.93
C ALA A 48 -13.00 -69.99 -60.33
N PHE A 49 -12.23 -68.91 -60.48
CA PHE A 49 -11.68 -68.48 -61.77
C PHE A 49 -10.34 -67.78 -61.54
N SER A 50 -9.31 -68.56 -61.18
CA SER A 50 -7.93 -68.09 -61.29
C SER A 50 -7.51 -68.16 -62.77
N SER A 51 -7.85 -67.12 -63.54
CA SER A 51 -7.14 -66.81 -64.77
C SER A 51 -6.03 -65.82 -64.41
N SER A 52 -4.78 -66.27 -64.45
CA SER A 52 -3.59 -65.47 -64.12
C SER A 52 -3.20 -64.47 -65.21
N HIS A 53 -4.14 -63.97 -66.02
CA HIS A 53 -3.83 -63.04 -67.10
C HIS A 53 -4.87 -61.92 -67.18
N ILE A 54 -4.59 -60.80 -66.51
CA ILE A 54 -5.24 -59.51 -66.80
C ILE A 54 -4.87 -59.14 -68.25
N SER A 55 -5.85 -58.79 -69.09
CA SER A 55 -5.60 -58.35 -70.46
C SER A 55 -4.84 -57.01 -70.47
N ASP A 56 -4.09 -56.71 -71.53
CA ASP A 56 -3.36 -55.42 -71.62
C ASP A 56 -4.31 -54.20 -71.63
N GLU A 57 -5.55 -54.41 -72.07
CA GLU A 57 -6.64 -53.43 -71.95
C GLU A 57 -7.01 -53.15 -70.48
N SER A 58 -7.17 -54.20 -69.66
CA SER A 58 -7.44 -54.05 -68.22
C SER A 58 -6.29 -53.39 -67.45
N LYS A 59 -5.02 -53.64 -67.83
CA LYS A 59 -3.86 -52.94 -67.23
C LYS A 59 -3.89 -51.44 -67.53
N THR A 60 -4.28 -51.06 -68.75
CA THR A 60 -4.42 -49.66 -69.17
C THR A 60 -5.53 -48.96 -68.40
N ILE A 61 -6.67 -49.61 -68.21
CA ILE A 61 -7.78 -49.09 -67.39
C ILE A 61 -7.36 -48.92 -65.92
N VAL A 62 -6.63 -49.88 -65.34
CA VAL A 62 -6.10 -49.78 -63.96
C VAL A 62 -5.18 -48.57 -63.81
N ALA A 63 -4.25 -48.35 -64.75
CA ALA A 63 -3.36 -47.19 -64.72
C ALA A 63 -4.15 -45.88 -64.84
N HIS A 64 -5.16 -45.85 -65.72
CA HIS A 64 -6.03 -44.70 -65.90
C HIS A 64 -6.83 -44.37 -64.62
N VAL A 65 -7.44 -45.35 -63.98
CA VAL A 65 -8.19 -45.17 -62.72
C VAL A 65 -7.29 -44.62 -61.61
N LYS A 66 -6.06 -45.14 -61.46
CA LYS A 66 -5.09 -44.61 -60.49
C LYS A 66 -4.73 -43.15 -60.80
N SER A 67 -4.46 -42.83 -62.07
CA SER A 67 -4.13 -41.47 -62.50
C SER A 67 -5.29 -40.48 -62.28
N VAL A 68 -6.53 -40.90 -62.57
CA VAL A 68 -7.72 -40.08 -62.35
C VAL A 68 -7.92 -39.81 -60.86
N LEU A 69 -7.76 -40.82 -60.00
CA LEU A 69 -7.87 -40.61 -58.55
C LEU A 69 -6.80 -39.65 -58.04
N VAL A 70 -5.54 -39.83 -58.44
CA VAL A 70 -4.46 -38.91 -58.06
C VAL A 70 -4.81 -37.49 -58.49
N PHE A 71 -5.21 -37.29 -59.75
CA PHE A 71 -5.62 -35.99 -60.26
C PHE A 71 -6.79 -35.38 -59.45
N GLN A 72 -7.82 -36.16 -59.12
CA GLN A 72 -8.95 -35.68 -58.32
C GLN A 72 -8.52 -35.22 -56.93
N LEU A 73 -7.64 -35.97 -56.28
CA LEU A 73 -7.15 -35.66 -54.94
C LEU A 73 -6.17 -34.47 -54.91
N THR A 74 -5.34 -34.30 -55.95
CA THR A 74 -4.27 -33.29 -55.95
C THR A 74 -4.61 -32.00 -56.70
N SER A 75 -5.64 -31.98 -57.54
CA SER A 75 -6.02 -30.81 -58.36
C SER A 75 -6.68 -29.66 -57.58
N GLY A 76 -6.91 -29.82 -56.27
CA GLY A 76 -7.62 -28.85 -55.44
C GLY A 76 -9.13 -28.80 -55.69
N SER A 77 -9.66 -29.67 -56.56
CA SER A 77 -11.11 -29.80 -56.84
C SER A 77 -11.87 -30.38 -55.65
N THR A 78 -11.27 -31.34 -54.93
CA THR A 78 -11.83 -31.89 -53.68
C THR A 78 -11.43 -31.02 -52.49
N LYS A 79 -12.39 -30.24 -51.97
CA LYS A 79 -12.12 -29.25 -50.91
C LYS A 79 -12.28 -29.77 -49.48
N ASN A 80 -12.90 -30.94 -49.29
CA ASN A 80 -13.10 -31.52 -47.96
C ASN A 80 -12.73 -33.00 -47.93
N VAL A 81 -12.40 -33.49 -46.74
CA VAL A 81 -11.93 -34.87 -46.50
C VAL A 81 -12.98 -35.91 -46.88
N GLU A 82 -14.27 -35.61 -46.70
CA GLU A 82 -15.37 -36.53 -47.02
C GLU A 82 -15.45 -36.79 -48.54
N ASP A 83 -15.25 -35.76 -49.37
CA ASP A 83 -15.26 -35.89 -50.83
C ASP A 83 -14.00 -36.61 -51.32
N MET A 84 -12.85 -36.41 -50.67
CA MET A 84 -11.64 -37.21 -50.94
C MET A 84 -11.87 -38.70 -50.66
N VAL A 85 -12.55 -39.04 -49.55
CA VAL A 85 -12.90 -40.43 -49.20
C VAL A 85 -13.88 -41.03 -50.23
N LYS A 86 -14.89 -40.27 -50.68
CA LYS A 86 -15.82 -40.72 -51.74
C LYS A 86 -15.11 -41.00 -53.06
N CYS A 87 -14.25 -40.09 -53.52
CA CYS A 87 -13.44 -40.27 -54.73
C CYS A 87 -12.58 -41.53 -54.63
N ALA A 88 -11.89 -41.71 -53.50
CA ALA A 88 -11.05 -42.88 -53.25
C ALA A 88 -11.86 -44.18 -53.26
N ASN A 89 -13.02 -44.22 -52.61
CA ASN A 89 -13.88 -45.40 -52.59
C ASN A 89 -14.39 -45.79 -53.99
N ASN A 90 -14.76 -44.82 -54.82
CA ASN A 90 -15.19 -45.08 -56.21
C ASN A 90 -14.07 -45.70 -57.05
N ALA A 91 -12.85 -45.17 -56.90
CA ALA A 91 -11.67 -45.70 -57.58
C ALA A 91 -11.30 -47.10 -57.07
N PHE A 92 -11.33 -47.34 -55.76
CA PHE A 92 -11.04 -48.67 -55.19
C PHE A 92 -12.08 -49.72 -55.58
N PHE A 93 -13.37 -49.36 -55.66
CA PHE A 93 -14.40 -50.27 -56.17
C PHE A 93 -14.09 -50.73 -57.61
N THR A 94 -13.67 -49.78 -58.47
CA THR A 94 -13.31 -50.10 -59.86
C THR A 94 -12.05 -50.97 -59.92
N LEU A 95 -11.05 -50.68 -59.10
CA LEU A 95 -9.80 -51.46 -59.04
C LEU A 95 -10.01 -52.88 -58.51
N ASP A 96 -10.91 -53.06 -57.54
CA ASP A 96 -11.30 -54.37 -57.01
C ASP A 96 -12.06 -55.20 -58.05
N PHE A 97 -13.03 -54.59 -58.74
CA PHE A 97 -13.78 -55.24 -59.83
C PHE A 97 -12.85 -55.75 -60.94
N LEU A 98 -11.79 -55.01 -61.25
CA LEU A 98 -10.77 -55.39 -62.24
C LEU A 98 -9.73 -56.39 -61.71
N GLY A 99 -9.83 -56.79 -60.43
CA GLY A 99 -8.93 -57.73 -59.79
C GLY A 99 -7.50 -57.23 -59.61
N ALA A 100 -7.28 -55.91 -59.65
CA ALA A 100 -5.95 -55.30 -59.59
C ALA A 100 -5.31 -55.41 -58.20
N ASP A 101 -3.98 -55.54 -58.13
CA ASP A 101 -3.26 -55.27 -56.89
C ASP A 101 -3.06 -53.77 -56.72
N TYR A 102 -3.79 -53.20 -55.76
CA TYR A 102 -3.73 -51.78 -55.43
C TYR A 102 -3.37 -51.53 -53.96
N LYS A 103 -2.81 -52.52 -53.26
CA LYS A 103 -2.53 -52.40 -51.81
C LYS A 103 -1.57 -51.27 -51.46
N SER A 104 -0.50 -51.11 -52.23
CA SER A 104 0.45 -49.99 -52.06
C SER A 104 -0.23 -48.65 -52.34
N PHE A 105 -0.96 -48.55 -53.46
CA PHE A 105 -1.71 -47.36 -53.85
C PHE A 105 -2.78 -46.96 -52.82
N TYR A 106 -3.49 -47.93 -52.25
CA TYR A 106 -4.44 -47.72 -51.15
C TYR A 106 -3.77 -47.07 -49.94
N LYS A 107 -2.59 -47.56 -49.54
CA LYS A 107 -1.84 -47.01 -48.41
C LYS A 107 -1.46 -45.55 -48.65
N ASP A 108 -0.99 -45.23 -49.85
CA ASP A 108 -0.59 -43.87 -50.21
C ASP A 108 -1.79 -42.91 -50.21
N VAL A 109 -2.91 -43.31 -50.81
CA VAL A 109 -4.16 -42.52 -50.80
C VAL A 109 -4.70 -42.36 -49.38
N ARG A 110 -4.69 -43.43 -48.56
CA ARG A 110 -5.12 -43.37 -47.17
C ARG A 110 -4.26 -42.38 -46.37
N HIS A 111 -2.95 -42.41 -46.54
CA HIS A 111 -2.05 -41.45 -45.89
C HIS A 111 -2.32 -40.02 -46.36
N PHE A 112 -2.50 -39.81 -47.66
CA PHE A 112 -2.81 -38.49 -48.21
C PHE A 112 -4.07 -37.89 -47.56
N ILE A 113 -5.17 -38.65 -47.53
CA ILE A 113 -6.43 -38.21 -46.91
C ILE A 113 -6.24 -38.00 -45.39
N THR A 114 -5.43 -38.83 -44.73
CA THR A 114 -5.13 -38.68 -43.30
C THR A 114 -4.40 -37.36 -43.02
N TYR A 115 -3.36 -37.03 -43.79
CA TYR A 115 -2.64 -35.76 -43.63
C TYR A 115 -3.54 -34.54 -43.86
N HIS A 116 -4.47 -34.61 -44.82
CA HIS A 116 -5.46 -33.55 -45.02
C HIS A 116 -6.43 -33.39 -43.84
N TYR A 117 -6.83 -34.50 -43.21
CA TYR A 117 -7.67 -34.48 -42.01
C TYR A 117 -6.93 -33.92 -40.79
N ASP A 118 -5.67 -34.32 -40.59
CA ASP A 118 -4.83 -33.81 -39.51
C ASP A 118 -4.58 -32.30 -39.68
N LEU A 119 -4.29 -31.85 -40.91
CA LEU A 119 -4.13 -30.43 -41.23
C LEU A 119 -5.38 -29.63 -40.88
N LEU A 120 -6.56 -30.08 -41.31
CA LEU A 120 -7.83 -29.42 -41.01
C LEU A 120 -8.08 -29.32 -39.50
N THR A 121 -7.78 -30.40 -38.76
CA THR A 121 -7.97 -30.44 -37.31
C THR A 121 -6.99 -29.51 -36.60
N ALA A 122 -5.72 -29.50 -37.03
CA ALA A 122 -4.70 -28.61 -36.49
C ALA A 122 -5.00 -27.12 -36.77
N GLU A 123 -5.51 -26.79 -37.96
CA GLU A 123 -5.93 -25.42 -38.29
C GLU A 123 -7.11 -24.96 -37.44
N ARG A 124 -8.11 -25.82 -37.22
CA ARG A 124 -9.23 -25.52 -36.31
C ARG A 124 -8.75 -25.31 -34.87
N GLN A 125 -7.87 -26.19 -34.37
CA GLN A 125 -7.27 -26.05 -33.05
C GLN A 125 -6.47 -24.76 -32.93
N ARG A 126 -5.67 -24.39 -33.95
CA ARG A 126 -4.93 -23.12 -33.98
C ARG A 126 -5.86 -21.92 -33.93
N ALA A 127 -6.98 -21.95 -34.65
CA ALA A 127 -7.97 -20.87 -34.61
C ALA A 127 -8.61 -20.72 -33.23
N MET A 128 -8.91 -21.83 -32.54
CA MET A 128 -9.46 -21.82 -31.18
C MET A 128 -8.42 -21.46 -30.11
N GLN A 129 -7.14 -21.81 -30.32
CA GLN A 129 -6.05 -21.60 -29.37
C GLN A 129 -5.21 -20.33 -29.63
N SER A 130 -5.60 -19.50 -30.61
CA SER A 130 -5.04 -18.15 -30.75
C SER A 130 -5.00 -17.50 -29.36
N PHE A 131 -3.81 -17.15 -28.86
CA PHE A 131 -3.63 -16.55 -27.54
C PHE A 131 -4.70 -15.46 -27.36
N PRO A 132 -5.69 -15.64 -26.47
CA PRO A 132 -6.83 -14.75 -26.46
C PRO A 132 -6.34 -13.32 -26.27
N THR A 133 -6.69 -12.43 -27.20
CA THR A 133 -6.28 -11.01 -27.14
C THR A 133 -6.62 -10.42 -25.77
N GLU A 134 -7.73 -10.85 -25.20
CA GLU A 134 -8.15 -10.53 -23.84
C GLU A 134 -7.12 -10.90 -22.76
N MET A 135 -6.52 -12.10 -22.84
CA MET A 135 -5.52 -12.54 -21.86
C MET A 135 -4.22 -11.72 -21.98
N LYS A 136 -3.84 -11.34 -23.20
CA LYS A 136 -2.72 -10.41 -23.43
C LYS A 136 -2.98 -9.07 -22.78
N THR A 137 -4.15 -8.48 -23.04
CA THR A 137 -4.55 -7.19 -22.46
C THR A 137 -4.63 -7.27 -20.94
N ARG A 138 -5.18 -8.35 -20.37
CA ARG A 138 -5.22 -8.54 -18.90
C ARG A 138 -3.82 -8.61 -18.30
N TYR A 139 -2.88 -9.31 -18.94
CA TYR A 139 -1.49 -9.40 -18.48
C TYR A 139 -0.77 -8.05 -18.55
N GLU A 140 -0.90 -7.33 -19.67
CA GLU A 140 -0.31 -6.00 -19.84
C GLU A 140 -0.86 -5.02 -18.79
N ASN A 141 -2.19 -5.00 -18.59
CA ASN A 141 -2.82 -4.17 -17.56
C ASN A 141 -2.33 -4.52 -16.15
N ALA A 142 -2.20 -5.81 -15.84
CA ALA A 142 -1.71 -6.26 -14.54
C ALA A 142 -0.27 -5.79 -14.26
N ILE A 143 0.60 -5.76 -15.28
CA ILE A 143 1.96 -5.22 -15.15
C ILE A 143 1.93 -3.72 -14.86
N VAL A 144 1.12 -2.95 -15.61
CA VAL A 144 1.00 -1.50 -15.39
C VAL A 144 0.53 -1.23 -13.96
N CYS A 145 -0.57 -1.86 -13.54
CA CYS A 145 -1.09 -1.70 -12.19
C CYS A 145 -0.06 -2.08 -11.11
N ALA A 146 0.71 -3.16 -11.31
CA ALA A 146 1.74 -3.57 -10.36
C ALA A 146 2.88 -2.54 -10.25
N ASN A 147 3.27 -1.91 -11.36
CA ASN A 147 4.29 -0.87 -11.35
C ASN A 147 3.78 0.41 -10.68
N ASP A 148 2.55 0.83 -10.96
CA ASP A 148 1.93 2.00 -10.33
C ASP A 148 1.88 1.84 -8.80
N LEU A 149 1.43 0.68 -8.32
CA LEU A 149 1.40 0.36 -6.90
C LEU A 149 2.80 0.33 -6.27
N LYS A 150 3.81 -0.16 -7.01
CA LYS A 150 5.19 -0.16 -6.54
C LYS A 150 5.72 1.27 -6.34
N GLU A 151 5.41 2.18 -7.26
CA GLU A 151 5.79 3.60 -7.12
C GLU A 151 5.07 4.26 -5.93
N GLU A 152 3.78 3.98 -5.76
CA GLU A 152 2.99 4.50 -4.63
C GLU A 152 3.57 4.01 -3.29
N ILE A 153 3.96 2.73 -3.19
CA ILE A 153 4.63 2.19 -2.00
C ILE A 153 5.91 2.96 -1.68
N VAL A 154 6.75 3.26 -2.68
CA VAL A 154 7.99 4.02 -2.48
C VAL A 154 7.69 5.43 -1.96
N GLN A 155 6.68 6.09 -2.51
CA GLN A 155 6.27 7.42 -2.06
C GLN A 155 5.75 7.40 -0.61
N ILE A 156 4.90 6.42 -0.27
CA ILE A 156 4.37 6.24 1.09
C ILE A 156 5.52 5.98 2.08
N GLN A 157 6.47 5.12 1.73
CA GLN A 157 7.65 4.86 2.58
C GLN A 157 8.49 6.12 2.79
N GLY A 158 8.66 6.95 1.76
CA GLY A 158 9.30 8.26 1.87
C GLY A 158 8.58 9.20 2.85
N HIS A 159 7.25 9.30 2.74
CA HIS A 159 6.44 10.10 3.66
C HIS A 159 6.51 9.60 5.10
N ILE A 160 6.46 8.28 5.32
CA ILE A 160 6.64 7.67 6.65
C ILE A 160 7.99 8.10 7.23
N GLY A 161 9.07 8.04 6.46
CA GLY A 161 10.40 8.48 6.91
C GLY A 161 10.46 9.95 7.34
N ILE A 162 9.79 10.84 6.60
CA ILE A 162 9.69 12.27 6.97
C ILE A 162 8.90 12.45 8.27
N VAL A 163 7.76 11.76 8.42
CA VAL A 163 6.93 11.84 9.62
C VAL A 163 7.66 11.30 10.84
N MET A 164 8.40 10.18 10.70
CA MET A 164 9.22 9.62 11.78
C MET A 164 10.30 10.61 12.25
N LYS A 165 11.04 11.23 11.33
CA LYS A 165 12.03 12.26 11.69
C LYS A 165 11.41 13.45 12.42
N LYS A 166 10.22 13.89 12.00
CA LYS A 166 9.48 14.96 12.69
C LYS A 166 9.07 14.52 14.09
N LYS A 167 8.58 13.29 14.26
CA LYS A 167 8.22 12.72 15.56
C LYS A 167 9.42 12.70 16.50
N GLU A 168 10.56 12.16 16.07
CA GLU A 168 11.79 12.08 16.88
C GLU A 168 12.28 13.46 17.33
N ASN A 169 12.19 14.47 16.45
CA ASN A 169 12.54 15.85 16.79
C ASN A 169 11.61 16.42 17.87
N LEU A 170 10.30 16.17 17.76
CA LEU A 170 9.32 16.63 18.77
C LEU A 170 9.52 15.92 20.11
N GLU A 171 9.83 14.62 20.12
CA GLU A 171 10.14 13.87 21.34
C GLU A 171 11.38 14.43 22.06
N ARG A 172 12.40 14.86 21.30
CA ARG A 172 13.57 15.56 21.86
C ARG A 172 13.19 16.91 22.47
N GLN A 173 12.41 17.72 21.75
CA GLN A 173 11.95 19.03 22.25
C GLN A 173 11.11 18.90 23.53
N ILE A 174 10.27 17.86 23.61
CA ILE A 174 9.51 17.56 24.83
C ILE A 174 10.46 17.26 26.00
N SER A 175 11.49 16.44 25.76
CA SER A 175 12.49 16.11 26.79
C SER A 175 13.23 17.35 27.28
N ASP A 176 13.70 18.20 26.37
CA ASP A 176 14.39 19.45 26.69
C ASP A 176 13.48 20.41 27.50
N ALA A 177 12.21 20.53 27.10
CA ALA A 177 11.23 21.35 27.80
C ALA A 177 10.94 20.82 29.22
N MET A 178 10.88 19.49 29.40
CA MET A 178 10.69 18.88 30.71
C MET A 178 11.89 19.15 31.63
N GLU A 179 13.12 19.11 31.12
CA GLU A 179 14.32 19.47 31.88
C GLU A 179 14.27 20.94 32.34
N LEU A 180 13.91 21.85 31.43
CA LEU A 180 13.78 23.27 31.76
C LEU A 180 12.70 23.53 32.82
N ILE A 181 11.55 22.86 32.72
CA ILE A 181 10.49 22.93 33.73
C ILE A 181 11.01 22.45 35.10
N GLY A 182 11.85 21.40 35.13
CA GLY A 182 12.51 20.93 36.34
C GLY A 182 13.36 22.03 36.99
N LYS A 183 14.26 22.65 36.22
CA LYS A 183 15.12 23.75 36.69
C LYS A 183 14.33 24.95 37.19
N LEU A 184 13.25 25.33 36.50
CA LEU A 184 12.39 26.43 36.91
C LEU A 184 11.67 26.14 38.22
N LYS A 185 11.21 24.90 38.44
CA LYS A 185 10.59 24.50 39.72
C LYS A 185 11.56 24.61 40.89
N GLU A 186 12.83 24.25 40.69
CA GLU A 186 13.87 24.41 41.69
C GLU A 186 14.12 25.89 42.00
N CYS A 187 14.26 26.75 40.99
CA CYS A 187 14.39 28.20 41.20
C CYS A 187 13.21 28.79 41.97
N VAL A 188 11.97 28.38 41.67
CA VAL A 188 10.77 28.83 42.40
C VAL A 188 10.82 28.39 43.86
N ALA A 189 11.32 27.20 44.17
CA ALA A 189 11.47 26.73 45.54
C ALA A 189 12.47 27.60 46.32
N VAL A 190 13.61 27.93 45.72
CA VAL A 190 14.63 28.82 46.30
C VAL A 190 14.05 30.21 46.57
N LEU A 191 13.37 30.81 45.58
CA LEU A 191 12.78 32.14 45.72
C LEU A 191 11.71 32.20 46.82
N LYS A 192 10.90 31.14 46.97
CA LYS A 192 9.94 31.04 48.08
C LYS A 192 10.61 31.01 49.44
N GLN A 193 11.76 30.33 49.55
CA GLN A 193 12.52 30.31 50.79
C GLN A 193 13.12 31.69 51.11
N GLU A 194 13.67 32.38 50.11
CA GLU A 194 14.21 33.74 50.24
C GLU A 194 13.12 34.75 50.62
N GLU A 195 11.95 34.69 49.97
CA GLU A 195 10.78 35.51 50.30
C GLU A 195 10.36 35.30 51.76
N GLY A 196 10.31 34.05 52.22
CA GLY A 196 10.02 33.72 53.62
C GLY A 196 11.03 34.33 54.60
N ALA A 197 12.32 34.23 54.28
CA ALA A 197 13.39 34.80 55.11
C ALA A 197 13.32 36.34 55.17
N LEU A 198 13.08 37.01 54.04
CA LEU A 198 12.93 38.47 53.98
C LEU A 198 11.70 38.96 54.74
N ASN A 199 10.57 38.24 54.65
CA ASN A 199 9.38 38.57 55.43
C ASN A 199 9.62 38.45 56.94
N HIS A 200 10.34 37.40 57.36
CA HIS A 200 10.73 37.25 58.77
C HIS A 200 11.62 38.39 59.25
N GLU A 201 12.62 38.77 58.45
CA GLU A 201 13.53 39.86 58.81
C GLU A 201 12.83 41.22 58.84
N LYS A 202 11.94 41.48 57.88
CA LYS A 202 11.05 42.65 57.90
C LYS A 202 10.27 42.73 59.21
N GLN A 203 9.70 41.61 59.67
CA GLN A 203 8.92 41.60 60.91
C GLN A 203 9.79 41.94 62.13
N LYS A 204 11.03 41.45 62.20
CA LYS A 204 11.96 41.85 63.28
C LYS A 204 12.26 43.34 63.25
N CYS A 205 12.52 43.90 62.07
CA CYS A 205 12.79 45.33 61.91
C CYS A 205 11.59 46.19 62.32
N VAL A 206 10.36 45.79 61.99
CA VAL A 206 9.14 46.50 62.42
C VAL A 206 9.05 46.53 63.95
N VAL A 207 9.23 45.38 64.61
CA VAL A 207 9.19 45.32 66.08
C VAL A 207 10.31 46.16 66.72
N ALA A 208 11.53 46.08 66.19
CA ALA A 208 12.65 46.88 66.69
C ALA A 208 12.40 48.39 66.52
N TYR A 209 11.82 48.80 65.38
CA TYR A 209 11.43 50.18 65.13
C TYR A 209 10.39 50.67 66.12
N GLU A 210 9.33 49.88 66.39
CA GLU A 210 8.28 50.25 67.35
C GLU A 210 8.85 50.48 68.75
N ILE A 211 9.74 49.59 69.21
CA ILE A 211 10.42 49.71 70.50
C ILE A 211 11.26 51.00 70.55
N ALA A 212 12.13 51.20 69.55
CA ALA A 212 13.01 52.37 69.50
C ALA A 212 12.23 53.69 69.37
N HIS A 213 11.13 53.69 68.60
CA HIS A 213 10.27 54.85 68.45
C HIS A 213 9.58 55.21 69.77
N GLN A 214 9.08 54.21 70.51
CA GLN A 214 8.46 54.44 71.81
C GLN A 214 9.47 54.94 72.84
N GLU A 215 10.69 54.40 72.85
CA GLU A 215 11.76 54.88 73.74
C GLU A 215 12.14 56.33 73.42
N ALA A 216 12.27 56.68 72.14
CA ALA A 216 12.54 58.05 71.71
C ALA A 216 11.45 59.03 72.15
N GLN A 217 10.17 58.64 72.04
CA GLN A 217 9.05 59.44 72.54
C GLN A 217 9.15 59.66 74.06
N ASN A 218 9.42 58.60 74.82
CA ASN A 218 9.55 58.67 76.27
C ASN A 218 10.70 59.62 76.69
N ILE A 219 11.86 59.50 76.04
CA ILE A 219 13.02 60.38 76.29
C ILE A 219 12.68 61.83 75.93
N CYS A 220 11.98 62.06 74.81
CA CYS A 220 11.58 63.41 74.41
C CYS A 220 10.71 64.07 75.49
N SER A 221 9.69 63.36 75.98
CA SER A 221 8.83 63.86 77.06
C SER A 221 9.61 64.11 78.37
N GLN A 222 10.55 63.23 78.72
CA GLN A 222 11.41 63.43 79.88
C GLN A 222 12.31 64.66 79.72
N ALA A 223 12.90 64.86 78.54
CA ALA A 223 13.76 66.00 78.24
C ALA A 223 12.98 67.32 78.31
N GLU A 224 11.74 67.37 77.82
CA GLU A 224 10.87 68.54 77.97
C GLU A 224 10.55 68.84 79.44
N ALA A 225 10.27 67.82 80.25
CA ALA A 225 10.04 67.99 81.68
C ALA A 225 11.29 68.56 82.40
N VAL A 226 12.47 67.99 82.14
CA VAL A 226 13.75 68.49 82.70
C VAL A 226 14.02 69.93 82.25
N LYS A 227 13.77 70.26 80.99
CA LYS A 227 13.93 71.62 80.46
C LYS A 227 13.02 72.63 81.16
N ASN A 228 11.79 72.24 81.51
CA ASN A 228 10.87 73.09 82.27
C ASN A 228 11.37 73.30 83.70
N VAL A 229 11.83 72.23 84.38
CA VAL A 229 12.42 72.33 85.74
C VAL A 229 13.65 73.24 85.75
N LEU A 230 14.56 73.10 84.78
CA LEU A 230 15.72 73.98 84.67
C LEU A 230 15.32 75.46 84.49
N ARG A 231 14.30 75.73 83.68
CA ARG A 231 13.77 77.09 83.49
C ARG A 231 13.25 77.68 84.81
N GLU A 232 12.52 76.90 85.59
CA GLU A 232 12.03 77.32 86.91
C GLU A 232 13.18 77.55 87.91
N ILE A 233 14.20 76.70 87.89
CA ILE A 233 15.41 76.87 88.72
C ILE A 233 16.12 78.18 88.35
N ASP A 234 16.35 78.45 87.07
CA ASP A 234 17.01 79.68 86.62
C ASP A 234 16.19 80.93 86.96
N GLN A 235 14.85 80.87 86.82
CA GLN A 235 13.97 81.94 87.26
C GLN A 235 14.11 82.22 88.76
N ARG A 236 14.08 81.16 89.60
CA ARG A 236 14.28 81.31 91.05
C ARG A 236 15.67 81.83 91.41
N LYS A 237 16.71 81.35 90.73
CA LYS A 237 18.10 81.82 90.91
C LYS A 237 18.22 83.31 90.61
N ASN A 238 17.68 83.75 89.47
CA ASN A 238 17.72 85.15 89.06
C ASN A 238 16.91 86.04 90.01
N ALA A 239 15.73 85.59 90.44
CA ALA A 239 14.94 86.31 91.45
C ALA A 239 15.68 86.45 92.79
N ALA A 240 16.35 85.39 93.25
CA ALA A 240 17.15 85.43 94.47
C ALA A 240 18.36 86.37 94.34
N LEU A 241 19.09 86.33 93.22
CA LEU A 241 20.21 87.24 92.96
C LEU A 241 19.76 88.71 92.98
N ASN A 242 18.67 89.04 92.26
CA ASN A 242 18.11 90.39 92.26
C ASN A 242 17.65 90.82 93.66
N GLY A 243 17.05 89.91 94.43
CA GLY A 243 16.64 90.17 95.81
C GLY A 243 17.82 90.45 96.74
N ILE A 244 18.90 89.66 96.65
CA ILE A 244 20.15 89.88 97.40
C ILE A 244 20.76 91.23 97.05
N GLU A 245 20.84 91.56 95.76
CA GLU A 245 21.39 92.84 95.29
C GLU A 245 20.58 94.03 95.84
N SER A 246 19.25 93.95 95.76
CA SER A 246 18.33 94.96 96.30
C SER A 246 18.51 95.17 97.82
N VAL A 247 18.51 94.08 98.61
CA VAL A 247 18.72 94.15 100.07
C VAL A 247 20.12 94.67 100.40
N THR A 248 21.15 94.26 99.66
CA THR A 248 22.52 94.74 99.84
C THR A 248 22.61 96.25 99.62
N HIS A 249 21.96 96.78 98.56
CA HIS A 249 21.86 98.22 98.33
C HIS A 249 21.15 98.94 99.48
N HIS A 250 20.03 98.39 99.97
CA HIS A 250 19.30 98.96 101.10
C HIS A 250 20.14 98.98 102.39
N LEU A 251 20.80 97.87 102.75
CA LEU A 251 21.67 97.80 103.92
C LEU A 251 22.84 98.79 103.83
N LYS A 252 23.46 98.93 102.64
CA LYS A 252 24.50 99.94 102.40
C LYS A 252 23.97 101.37 102.56
N SER A 253 22.71 101.63 102.19
CA SER A 253 22.08 102.95 102.35
C SER A 253 21.76 103.32 103.81
N LEU A 254 21.69 102.35 104.72
CA LEU A 254 21.45 102.56 106.16
C LEU A 254 22.72 102.82 106.98
N GLN A 255 23.91 102.79 106.34
CA GLN A 255 25.21 103.04 106.99
C GLN A 255 25.67 104.51 106.92
N PHE A 256 24.78 105.42 106.50
CA PHE A 256 24.93 106.87 106.49
C PHE A 256 23.69 107.53 107.09
#